data_AF-A0AB35LX47-F1
#
_entry.id   AF-A0AB35LX47-F1
#
_cell.length_a   1.000
_cell.length_b   1.000
_cell.length_c   1.000
_cell.angle_alpha   90.00
_cell.angle_beta   90.00
_cell.angle_gamma   90.00
#
_symmetry.space_group_name_H-M   'P 1'
#
loop_
_entity.id
_entity.type
_entity.pdbx_description
1 polymer ?
#
loop_
_entity_poly.entity_id
_entity_poly.type
_entity_poly.pdbx_seq_one_letter_code
_entity_poly.pdbx_strand_id
1 'polypeptide(L)'
;MKDTVFTSLMKPFSVLALSLSLAACGDSAWWSKDNEPTLEAEQIRKLIPNRVSERSAWAKDIYDISEQLGIPQTKENMCTIIAVVDQESNFVADPQVYGLGEKAVKEVQDRLDEKFKDKLGEAIGGTVAGYFQDVLKNHPSPEYNYLSQMRHVKTERELDELYREIFDYMAKHYHVSALTGAAKLFGQNIGEKLNPITTLGSMQVHISYAKEHKRQSGNIAELRSDLYTQYGGLYYGIHRLMMYPADYDQPLYRFADYNSGMYSSRNAAFQSMLNDLTESELDLDGDLLLYAKDGGVRNAKSESERELIAVFAKHNILVTPRQIRADLKKEKEKKFEDTATYLAVTKLYKAQTGKEPFYAMMPQVVISGPKLSRDYNTNWFATRVNGRYKTCMQKAKNIKI
;
A
#
# COMPACT_ATOMS: atom_id res chain seq x y z
N MET A 1 -15.12 -82.54 21.83
CA MET A 1 -15.90 -81.29 22.01
C MET A 1 -15.07 -80.16 21.45
N LYS A 2 -15.52 -79.59 20.32
CA LYS A 2 -15.39 -78.19 19.83
C LYS A 2 -14.07 -77.43 20.05
N ASP A 3 -13.53 -76.60 19.18
CA ASP A 3 -13.66 -76.23 17.76
C ASP A 3 -12.40 -75.36 17.55
N THR A 4 -11.54 -75.70 16.60
CA THR A 4 -11.27 -74.92 15.38
C THR A 4 -10.49 -73.60 15.56
N VAL A 5 -9.18 -73.72 15.27
CA VAL A 5 -8.32 -72.88 14.39
C VAL A 5 -8.24 -71.37 14.62
N PHE A 6 -7.02 -70.88 14.88
CA PHE A 6 -6.50 -69.70 14.18
C PHE A 6 -5.02 -69.89 13.84
N THR A 7 -4.75 -69.92 12.54
CA THR A 7 -3.43 -69.96 11.89
C THR A 7 -2.64 -68.68 12.17
N SER A 8 -1.41 -68.86 12.65
CA SER A 8 -0.40 -67.81 12.78
C SER A 8 0.54 -67.87 11.57
N LEU A 9 0.56 -66.80 10.78
CA LEU A 9 1.68 -66.46 9.91
C LEU A 9 1.57 -64.97 9.58
N MET A 10 2.63 -64.23 9.93
CA MET A 10 3.28 -63.17 9.13
C MET A 10 3.85 -62.05 10.00
N LYS A 11 5.17 -61.92 9.92
CA LYS A 11 5.96 -60.66 9.94
C LYS A 11 7.13 -60.90 8.97
N PRO A 12 7.83 -59.88 8.41
CA PRO A 12 7.75 -58.45 8.72
C PRO A 12 7.68 -57.48 7.51
N PHE A 13 7.24 -56.26 7.79
CA PHE A 13 7.72 -54.96 7.29
C PHE A 13 8.05 -54.77 5.79
N SER A 14 7.08 -54.18 5.07
CA SER A 14 7.36 -53.16 4.05
C SER A 14 6.58 -51.89 4.43
N VAL A 15 7.28 -50.91 5.00
CA VAL A 15 6.73 -49.56 5.21
C VAL A 15 6.85 -48.85 3.87
N LEU A 16 5.77 -48.86 3.10
CA LEU A 16 5.61 -47.97 1.95
C LEU A 16 5.24 -46.60 2.52
N ALA A 17 6.22 -45.71 2.64
CA ALA A 17 5.97 -44.30 2.92
C ALA A 17 5.31 -43.69 1.67
N LEU A 18 3.98 -43.61 1.67
CA LEU A 18 3.26 -42.73 0.76
C LEU A 18 3.60 -41.29 1.16
N SER A 19 4.55 -40.71 0.44
CA SER A 19 4.69 -39.26 0.34
C SER A 19 3.43 -38.71 -0.33
N LEU A 20 2.45 -38.34 0.49
CA LEU A 20 1.39 -37.42 0.12
C LEU A 20 2.08 -36.12 -0.31
N SER A 21 2.22 -35.93 -1.61
CA SER A 21 2.46 -34.63 -2.21
C SER A 21 1.34 -33.72 -1.76
N LEU A 22 1.63 -32.88 -0.77
CA LEU A 22 0.93 -31.63 -0.53
C LEU A 22 1.11 -30.80 -1.81
N ALA A 23 0.23 -31.01 -2.79
CA ALA A 23 -0.07 -29.98 -3.74
C ALA A 23 -0.70 -28.86 -2.92
N ALA A 24 0.12 -27.89 -2.51
CA ALA A 24 -0.37 -26.59 -2.16
C ALA A 24 -1.14 -26.11 -3.40
N CYS A 25 -2.46 -26.13 -3.34
CA CYS A 25 -3.28 -25.29 -4.21
C CYS A 25 -2.94 -23.85 -3.80
N GLY A 26 -1.83 -23.34 -4.32
CA GLY A 26 -1.56 -21.91 -4.32
C GLY A 26 -2.70 -21.26 -5.10
N ASP A 27 -3.27 -20.21 -4.52
CA ASP A 27 -4.09 -19.25 -5.26
C ASP A 27 -3.38 -18.98 -6.59
N SER A 28 -3.92 -19.49 -7.70
CA SER A 28 -3.44 -19.14 -9.03
C SER A 28 -3.55 -17.63 -9.12
N ALA A 29 -2.42 -16.95 -9.16
CA ALA A 29 -2.38 -15.51 -9.25
C ALA A 29 -3.27 -15.05 -10.41
N TRP A 30 -4.12 -14.04 -10.24
CA TRP A 30 -4.94 -13.51 -11.34
C TRP A 30 -4.11 -13.01 -12.53
N TRP A 31 -2.80 -12.79 -12.33
CA TRP A 31 -1.82 -12.47 -13.36
C TRP A 31 -1.15 -13.70 -14.01
N SER A 32 -1.39 -14.92 -13.52
CA SER A 32 -0.84 -16.17 -14.07
C SER A 32 -1.75 -16.69 -15.18
N LYS A 33 -1.53 -16.21 -16.40
CA LYS A 33 -1.93 -16.97 -17.58
C LYS A 33 -0.76 -17.89 -17.91
N ASP A 34 -0.81 -19.13 -17.42
CA ASP A 34 0.27 -20.13 -17.48
C ASP A 34 0.73 -20.55 -18.90
N ASN A 35 0.25 -19.88 -19.95
CA ASN A 35 0.56 -20.18 -21.36
C ASN A 35 0.86 -18.95 -22.23
N GLU A 36 0.96 -17.74 -21.66
CA GLU A 36 1.36 -16.57 -22.45
C GLU A 36 2.89 -16.47 -22.57
N PRO A 37 3.43 -16.22 -23.79
CA PRO A 37 4.86 -16.01 -23.97
C PRO A 37 5.38 -14.85 -23.10
N THR A 38 6.52 -15.06 -22.44
CA THR A 38 7.14 -14.09 -21.53
C THR A 38 8.16 -13.21 -22.26
N LEU A 39 8.24 -11.95 -21.85
CA LEU A 39 9.19 -10.97 -22.37
C LEU A 39 10.53 -11.06 -21.60
N GLU A 40 11.63 -11.07 -22.34
CA GLU A 40 12.97 -10.85 -21.82
C GLU A 40 13.24 -9.36 -21.55
N ALA A 41 14.25 -9.06 -20.74
CA ALA A 41 14.64 -7.68 -20.37
C ALA A 41 14.81 -6.75 -21.60
N GLU A 42 15.40 -7.22 -22.70
CA GLU A 42 15.57 -6.41 -23.92
C GLU A 42 14.25 -6.09 -24.64
N GLN A 43 13.25 -6.96 -24.52
CA GLN A 43 11.90 -6.69 -25.03
C GLN A 43 11.16 -5.71 -24.12
N ILE A 44 11.28 -5.85 -22.79
CA ILE A 44 10.74 -4.92 -21.80
C ILE A 44 11.32 -3.51 -22.01
N ARG A 45 12.63 -3.40 -22.29
CA ARG A 45 13.29 -2.12 -22.60
C ARG A 45 12.64 -1.35 -23.74
N LYS A 46 12.12 -2.04 -24.76
CA LYS A 46 11.43 -1.43 -25.91
C LYS A 46 10.05 -0.87 -25.53
N LEU A 47 9.44 -1.38 -24.47
CA LEU A 47 8.16 -0.88 -23.94
C LEU A 47 8.34 0.45 -23.19
N ILE A 48 9.46 0.58 -22.45
CA ILE A 48 9.80 1.80 -21.69
C ILE A 48 9.86 3.03 -22.63
N PRO A 49 9.24 4.18 -22.27
CA PRO A 49 9.25 5.38 -23.09
C PRO A 49 10.66 5.86 -23.46
N ASN A 50 10.85 6.31 -24.71
CA ASN A 50 12.18 6.67 -25.23
C ASN A 50 12.86 7.83 -24.49
N ARG A 51 12.08 8.66 -23.77
CA ARG A 51 12.58 9.78 -22.95
C ARG A 51 13.32 9.36 -21.67
N VAL A 52 13.15 8.10 -21.27
CA VAL A 52 13.74 7.57 -20.02
C VAL A 52 15.22 7.30 -20.24
N SER A 53 16.08 7.76 -19.32
CA SER A 53 17.50 7.42 -19.27
C SER A 53 17.70 6.00 -18.73
N GLU A 54 18.81 5.35 -19.08
CA GLU A 54 19.18 4.02 -18.56
C GLU A 54 18.07 2.96 -18.69
N ARG A 55 17.29 2.98 -19.77
CA ARG A 55 16.15 2.04 -19.97
C ARG A 55 16.53 0.57 -19.82
N SER A 56 17.76 0.21 -20.20
CA SER A 56 18.26 -1.15 -20.03
C SER A 56 18.33 -1.56 -18.56
N ALA A 57 18.80 -0.66 -17.68
CA ALA A 57 18.85 -0.93 -16.24
C ALA A 57 17.44 -1.06 -15.65
N TRP A 58 16.53 -0.14 -15.98
CA TRP A 58 15.13 -0.22 -15.53
C TRP A 58 14.43 -1.50 -16.01
N ALA A 59 14.63 -1.88 -17.27
CA ALA A 59 14.05 -3.09 -17.82
C ALA A 59 14.60 -4.36 -17.17
N LYS A 60 15.91 -4.38 -16.88
CA LYS A 60 16.55 -5.48 -16.16
C LYS A 60 15.97 -5.62 -14.75
N ASP A 61 15.87 -4.54 -13.99
CA ASP A 61 15.32 -4.60 -12.64
C ASP A 61 13.85 -5.02 -12.65
N ILE A 62 13.02 -4.50 -13.57
CA ILE A 62 11.63 -4.94 -13.73
C ILE A 62 11.56 -6.44 -14.02
N TYR A 63 12.41 -6.96 -14.91
CA TYR A 63 12.48 -8.38 -15.23
C TYR A 63 12.87 -9.22 -14.01
N ASP A 64 14.00 -8.89 -13.37
CA ASP A 64 14.55 -9.63 -12.23
C ASP A 64 13.57 -9.66 -11.06
N ILE A 65 12.93 -8.53 -10.75
CA ILE A 65 11.92 -8.43 -9.69
C ILE A 65 10.68 -9.25 -10.05
N SER A 66 10.25 -9.20 -11.31
CA SER A 66 9.09 -9.99 -11.75
C SER A 66 9.38 -11.49 -11.66
N GLU A 67 10.59 -11.93 -12.03
CA GLU A 67 11.05 -13.31 -11.83
C GLU A 67 11.04 -13.68 -10.35
N GLN A 68 11.65 -12.85 -9.50
CA GLN A 68 11.75 -13.09 -8.06
C GLN A 68 10.37 -13.22 -7.40
N LEU A 69 9.38 -12.44 -7.85
CA LEU A 69 8.03 -12.43 -7.30
C LEU A 69 7.08 -13.44 -7.98
N GLY A 70 7.56 -14.20 -8.98
CA GLY A 70 6.72 -15.14 -9.74
C GLY A 70 5.63 -14.45 -10.57
N ILE A 71 5.90 -13.23 -11.04
CA ILE A 71 5.01 -12.48 -11.94
C ILE A 71 5.43 -12.81 -13.38
N PRO A 72 4.59 -13.48 -14.19
CA PRO A 72 4.90 -13.75 -15.59
C PRO A 72 5.10 -12.44 -16.35
N GLN A 73 6.15 -12.39 -17.16
CA GLN A 73 6.55 -11.20 -17.92
C GLN A 73 5.70 -11.02 -19.19
N THR A 74 4.38 -11.17 -19.09
CA THR A 74 3.44 -10.92 -20.19
C THR A 74 3.42 -9.44 -20.55
N LYS A 75 2.93 -9.11 -21.75
CA LYS A 75 2.84 -7.71 -22.21
C LYS A 75 1.98 -6.87 -21.26
N GLU A 76 0.88 -7.44 -20.78
CA GLU A 76 -0.08 -6.85 -19.86
C GLU A 76 0.56 -6.54 -18.50
N ASN A 77 1.28 -7.50 -17.92
CA ASN A 77 1.94 -7.32 -16.62
C ASN A 77 3.07 -6.29 -16.71
N MET A 78 3.90 -6.39 -17.75
CA MET A 78 5.01 -5.44 -17.93
C MET A 78 4.51 -4.03 -18.21
N CYS A 79 3.45 -3.88 -19.03
CA CYS A 79 2.86 -2.57 -19.27
C CYS A 79 2.13 -2.00 -18.05
N THR A 80 1.57 -2.84 -17.19
CA THR A 80 1.01 -2.43 -15.89
C THR A 80 2.08 -1.82 -15.00
N ILE A 81 3.21 -2.52 -14.82
CA ILE A 81 4.34 -2.04 -14.01
C ILE A 81 4.93 -0.75 -14.59
N ILE A 82 5.23 -0.75 -15.89
CA ILE A 82 5.79 0.40 -16.61
C ILE A 82 4.88 1.63 -16.47
N ALA A 83 3.56 1.47 -16.62
CA ALA A 83 2.64 2.58 -16.56
C ALA A 83 2.61 3.26 -15.18
N VAL A 84 2.70 2.47 -14.11
CA VAL A 84 2.68 3.00 -12.73
C VAL A 84 3.99 3.71 -12.41
N VAL A 85 5.16 3.09 -12.62
CA VAL A 85 6.45 3.78 -12.35
C VAL A 85 6.63 5.03 -13.20
N ASP A 86 6.13 5.02 -14.44
CA ASP A 86 6.16 6.17 -15.33
C ASP A 86 5.24 7.31 -14.86
N GLN A 87 4.15 6.99 -14.15
CA GLN A 87 3.28 7.98 -13.52
C GLN A 87 3.86 8.52 -12.22
N GLU A 88 4.42 7.65 -11.38
CA GLU A 88 4.90 8.00 -10.04
C GLU A 88 6.16 8.86 -10.08
N SER A 89 7.14 8.50 -10.91
CA SER A 89 8.45 9.16 -10.90
C SER A 89 9.00 9.53 -12.27
N ASN A 90 8.31 9.17 -13.35
CA ASN A 90 8.86 9.21 -14.71
C ASN A 90 10.20 8.42 -14.82
N PHE A 91 10.32 7.29 -14.13
CA PHE A 91 11.55 6.48 -14.08
C PHE A 91 12.75 7.23 -13.49
N VAL A 92 12.56 7.85 -12.33
CA VAL A 92 13.64 8.45 -11.54
C VAL A 92 13.57 7.88 -10.13
N ALA A 93 14.66 7.30 -9.63
CA ALA A 93 14.67 6.65 -8.32
C ALA A 93 14.34 7.60 -7.17
N ASP A 94 14.92 8.80 -7.23
CA ASP A 94 14.76 9.89 -6.26
C ASP A 94 14.50 11.19 -7.03
N PRO A 95 13.24 11.44 -7.48
CA PRO A 95 12.93 12.58 -8.33
C PRO A 95 13.02 13.89 -7.55
N GLN A 96 13.47 14.95 -8.25
CA GLN A 96 13.40 16.30 -7.71
C GLN A 96 11.95 16.76 -7.61
N VAL A 97 11.61 17.41 -6.50
CA VAL A 97 10.32 18.05 -6.28
C VAL A 97 10.51 19.57 -6.31
N TYR A 98 9.88 20.23 -7.27
CA TYR A 98 10.02 21.68 -7.42
C TYR A 98 9.50 22.43 -6.19
N GLY A 99 10.36 23.28 -5.63
CA GLY A 99 10.09 24.07 -4.43
C GLY A 99 9.95 23.23 -3.16
N LEU A 100 10.50 22.01 -3.11
CA LEU A 100 10.37 21.11 -1.96
C LEU A 100 10.83 21.75 -0.66
N GLY A 101 12.02 22.36 -0.64
CA GLY A 101 12.57 22.95 0.58
C GLY A 101 11.69 24.03 1.19
N GLU A 102 11.21 24.98 0.37
CA GLU A 102 10.29 26.03 0.83
C GLU A 102 8.96 25.45 1.34
N LYS A 103 8.40 24.45 0.64
CA LYS A 103 7.18 23.75 1.08
C LYS A 103 7.41 23.00 2.41
N ALA A 104 8.55 22.35 2.57
CA ALA A 104 8.89 21.62 3.79
C ALA A 104 9.06 22.56 4.99
N VAL A 105 9.77 23.67 4.81
CA VAL A 105 9.89 24.71 5.84
C VAL A 105 8.53 25.26 6.23
N LYS A 106 7.67 25.54 5.24
CA LYS A 106 6.30 26.03 5.49
C LYS A 106 5.47 25.00 6.28
N GLU A 107 5.45 23.73 5.88
CA GLU A 107 4.70 22.67 6.59
C GLU A 107 5.18 22.53 8.04
N VAL A 108 6.49 22.59 8.28
CA VAL A 108 7.06 22.58 9.63
C VAL A 108 6.61 23.82 10.42
N GLN A 109 6.69 25.02 9.84
CA GLN A 109 6.31 26.23 10.55
C GLN A 109 4.82 26.28 10.89
N ASP A 110 3.97 25.82 9.97
CA ASP A 110 2.52 25.92 10.10
C ASP A 110 1.92 24.79 10.94
N ARG A 111 2.49 23.58 10.91
CA ARG A 111 1.83 22.36 11.41
C ARG A 111 2.64 21.48 12.35
N LEU A 112 3.88 21.85 12.72
CA LEU A 112 4.70 21.03 13.59
C LEU A 112 4.01 20.70 14.92
N ASP A 113 3.45 21.70 15.60
CA ASP A 113 2.77 21.51 16.89
C ASP A 113 1.57 20.55 16.78
N GLU A 114 0.69 20.78 15.80
CA GLU A 114 -0.44 19.90 15.48
C GLU A 114 0.04 18.46 15.26
N LYS A 115 1.04 18.26 14.38
CA LYS A 115 1.53 16.93 14.00
C LYS A 115 2.13 16.17 15.19
N PHE A 116 2.83 16.84 16.07
CA PHE A 116 3.43 16.22 17.24
C PHE A 116 2.38 15.91 18.32
N LYS A 117 1.41 16.81 18.55
CA LYS A 117 0.27 16.56 19.44
C LYS A 117 -0.58 15.39 18.95
N ASP A 118 -0.81 15.29 17.66
CA ASP A 118 -1.56 14.17 17.07
C ASP A 118 -0.85 12.82 17.28
N LYS A 119 0.49 12.81 17.16
CA LYS A 119 1.27 11.56 17.25
C LYS A 119 1.61 11.16 18.68
N LEU A 120 1.81 12.13 19.59
CA LEU A 120 2.34 11.92 20.93
C LEU A 120 1.34 12.27 22.04
N GLY A 121 0.15 12.79 21.70
CA GLY A 121 -0.80 13.37 22.63
C GLY A 121 -0.49 14.83 22.96
N GLU A 122 -1.47 15.56 23.51
CA GLU A 122 -1.38 17.00 23.70
C GLU A 122 -0.22 17.44 24.61
N ALA A 123 -0.07 16.77 25.76
CA ALA A 123 0.95 17.11 26.76
C ALA A 123 2.38 16.81 26.29
N ILE A 124 2.65 15.61 25.76
CA ILE A 124 3.99 15.23 25.30
C ILE A 124 4.30 15.90 23.96
N GLY A 125 3.32 15.95 23.06
CA GLY A 125 3.47 16.49 21.71
C GLY A 125 3.86 17.96 21.70
N GLY A 126 3.18 18.81 22.47
CA GLY A 126 3.52 20.24 22.52
C GLY A 126 4.94 20.51 23.03
N THR A 127 5.38 19.79 24.07
CA THR A 127 6.75 19.93 24.59
C THR A 127 7.79 19.48 23.56
N VAL A 128 7.58 18.31 22.93
CA VAL A 128 8.53 17.81 21.93
C VAL A 128 8.52 18.71 20.68
N ALA A 129 7.37 19.27 20.29
CA ALA A 129 7.26 20.20 19.16
C ALA A 129 8.07 21.49 19.38
N GLY A 130 7.91 22.13 20.55
CA GLY A 130 8.66 23.34 20.88
C GLY A 130 10.17 23.10 20.88
N TYR A 131 10.59 21.94 21.40
CA TYR A 131 11.99 21.54 21.39
C TYR A 131 12.51 21.21 19.97
N PHE A 132 11.73 20.49 19.15
CA PHE A 132 12.07 20.26 17.75
C PHE A 132 12.23 21.58 16.99
N GLN A 133 11.36 22.56 17.25
CA GLN A 133 11.43 23.89 16.65
C GLN A 133 12.69 24.67 17.05
N ASP A 134 13.12 24.54 18.31
CA ASP A 134 14.37 25.14 18.79
C ASP A 134 15.59 24.56 18.05
N VAL A 135 15.66 23.23 17.96
CA VAL A 135 16.73 22.54 17.22
C VAL A 135 16.77 22.98 15.77
N LEU A 136 15.61 23.06 15.13
CA LEU A 136 15.51 23.48 13.74
C LEU A 136 16.08 24.88 13.49
N LYS A 137 15.91 25.82 14.44
CA LYS A 137 16.31 27.23 14.30
C LYS A 137 17.75 27.49 14.72
N ASN A 138 18.27 26.70 15.66
CA ASN A 138 19.53 27.03 16.35
C ASN A 138 20.67 26.06 16.05
N HIS A 139 20.39 24.87 15.53
CA HIS A 139 21.40 23.84 15.26
C HIS A 139 21.49 23.46 13.79
N PRO A 140 22.69 23.07 13.29
CA PRO A 140 23.97 22.97 14.01
C PRO A 140 24.60 24.30 14.42
N SER A 141 24.31 25.41 13.72
CA SER A 141 24.66 26.77 14.14
C SER A 141 23.56 27.77 13.70
N PRO A 142 23.49 28.99 14.26
CA PRO A 142 22.50 29.98 13.88
C PRO A 142 22.51 30.34 12.37
N GLU A 143 23.69 30.40 11.75
CA GLU A 143 23.87 30.77 10.34
C GLU A 143 23.61 29.60 9.39
N TYR A 144 23.81 28.37 9.85
CA TYR A 144 23.64 27.15 9.06
C TYR A 144 22.72 26.15 9.77
N ASN A 145 21.58 26.63 10.25
CA ASN A 145 20.62 25.81 10.97
C ASN A 145 19.83 24.85 10.06
N TYR A 146 19.15 23.87 10.65
CA TYR A 146 18.37 22.88 9.92
C TYR A 146 17.21 23.49 9.09
N LEU A 147 16.60 24.61 9.49
CA LEU A 147 15.64 25.31 8.62
C LEU A 147 16.33 25.85 7.36
N SER A 148 17.54 26.39 7.48
CA SER A 148 18.34 26.83 6.33
C SER A 148 18.67 25.65 5.42
N GLN A 149 19.12 24.53 5.98
CA GLN A 149 19.40 23.31 5.22
C GLN A 149 18.14 22.76 4.53
N MET A 150 17.00 22.73 5.22
CA MET A 150 15.71 22.33 4.67
C MET A 150 15.33 23.13 3.42
N ARG A 151 15.59 24.44 3.37
CA ARG A 151 15.29 25.25 2.16
C ARG A 151 16.05 24.80 0.91
N HIS A 152 17.21 24.18 1.09
CA HIS A 152 18.08 23.77 -0.02
C HIS A 152 17.78 22.36 -0.54
N VAL A 153 16.98 21.55 0.16
CA VAL A 153 16.63 20.20 -0.28
C VAL A 153 15.79 20.23 -1.56
N LYS A 154 16.08 19.29 -2.45
CA LYS A 154 15.45 19.15 -3.77
C LYS A 154 14.75 17.82 -3.91
N THR A 155 15.16 16.80 -3.17
CA THR A 155 14.54 15.46 -3.23
C THR A 155 13.97 15.01 -1.89
N GLU A 156 13.07 14.03 -1.94
CA GLU A 156 12.48 13.46 -0.73
C GLU A 156 13.49 12.70 0.11
N ARG A 157 14.50 12.07 -0.53
CA ARG A 157 15.61 11.43 0.17
C ARG A 157 16.43 12.44 0.98
N GLU A 158 16.83 13.55 0.37
CA GLU A 158 17.59 14.59 1.07
C GLU A 158 16.83 15.12 2.30
N LEU A 159 15.51 15.30 2.16
CA LEU A 159 14.65 15.72 3.26
C LEU A 159 14.50 14.63 4.34
N ASP A 160 14.34 13.36 3.96
CA ASP A 160 14.28 12.22 4.89
C ASP A 160 15.58 12.05 5.68
N GLU A 161 16.73 12.12 4.99
CA GLU A 161 18.06 12.05 5.59
C GLU A 161 18.28 13.22 6.56
N LEU A 162 17.86 14.43 6.19
CA LEU A 162 17.92 15.59 7.08
C LEU A 162 17.04 15.42 8.33
N TYR A 163 15.81 14.92 8.18
CA TYR A 163 14.96 14.60 9.34
C TYR A 163 15.62 13.58 10.26
N ARG A 164 16.23 12.53 9.69
CA ARG A 164 16.94 11.51 10.47
C ARG A 164 18.11 12.11 11.23
N GLU A 165 18.88 12.99 10.59
CA GLU A 165 19.98 13.71 11.26
C GLU A 165 19.46 14.56 12.43
N ILE A 166 18.37 15.32 12.23
CA ILE A 166 17.75 16.13 13.28
C ILE A 166 17.33 15.25 14.47
N PHE A 167 16.65 14.13 14.21
CA PHE A 167 16.22 13.22 15.27
C PHE A 167 17.40 12.54 15.98
N ASP A 168 18.45 12.18 15.25
CA ASP A 168 19.68 11.63 15.82
C ASP A 168 20.41 12.67 16.69
N TYR A 169 20.45 13.94 16.25
CA TYR A 169 20.99 15.05 17.03
C TYR A 169 20.23 15.22 18.35
N MET A 170 18.89 15.27 18.26
CA MET A 170 18.01 15.38 19.42
C MET A 170 18.21 14.22 20.40
N ALA A 171 18.28 12.98 19.90
CA ALA A 171 18.46 11.79 20.73
C ALA A 171 19.81 11.77 21.47
N LYS A 172 20.88 12.27 20.84
CA LYS A 172 22.23 12.31 21.43
C LYS A 172 22.41 13.42 22.47
N HIS A 173 21.82 14.59 22.23
CA HIS A 173 22.13 15.78 23.02
C HIS A 173 21.12 16.08 24.12
N TYR A 174 19.94 15.42 24.09
CA TYR A 174 18.85 15.79 24.97
C TYR A 174 18.21 14.57 25.63
N HIS A 175 18.66 14.31 26.86
CA HIS A 175 18.03 13.38 27.80
C HIS A 175 16.75 13.99 28.41
N VAL A 176 15.81 14.43 27.58
CA VAL A 176 14.58 15.07 28.08
C VAL A 176 13.72 14.01 28.75
N SER A 177 13.21 14.30 29.94
CA SER A 177 12.19 13.47 30.62
C SER A 177 10.94 13.25 29.74
N ALA A 178 10.58 14.23 28.91
CA ALA A 178 9.54 14.12 27.89
C ALA A 178 9.90 13.15 26.75
N LEU A 179 11.15 13.14 26.29
CA LEU A 179 11.66 12.12 25.35
C LEU A 179 11.75 10.74 26.00
N THR A 180 11.97 10.66 27.32
CA THR A 180 11.94 9.41 28.08
C THR A 180 10.50 8.88 28.20
N GLY A 181 9.52 9.76 28.43
CA GLY A 181 8.09 9.41 28.40
C GLY A 181 7.63 8.96 27.02
N ALA A 182 8.08 9.65 25.97
CA ALA A 182 7.79 9.28 24.59
C ALA A 182 8.54 8.02 24.13
N ALA A 183 9.79 7.80 24.56
CA ALA A 183 10.53 6.55 24.33
C ALA A 183 9.91 5.37 25.08
N LYS A 184 9.29 5.60 26.24
CA LYS A 184 8.50 4.60 26.95
C LYS A 184 7.19 4.27 26.21
N LEU A 185 6.63 5.23 25.46
CA LEU A 185 5.39 5.06 24.68
C LEU A 185 5.63 4.49 23.27
N PHE A 186 6.75 4.82 22.64
CA PHE A 186 7.04 4.52 21.21
C PHE A 186 8.35 3.75 20.99
N GLY A 187 9.06 3.37 22.05
CA GLY A 187 10.35 2.69 21.98
C GLY A 187 11.50 3.60 21.50
N GLN A 188 12.61 2.99 21.08
CA GLN A 188 13.77 3.70 20.52
C GLN A 188 13.53 4.29 19.11
N ASN A 189 12.34 4.13 18.54
CA ASN A 189 12.02 4.48 17.14
C ASN A 189 11.21 5.78 17.01
N ILE A 190 11.34 6.71 17.96
CA ILE A 190 10.54 7.94 17.93
C ILE A 190 10.79 8.78 16.67
N GLY A 191 12.04 8.83 16.21
CA GLY A 191 12.41 9.50 14.96
C GLY A 191 11.72 8.89 13.74
N GLU A 192 11.61 7.55 13.66
CA GLU A 192 10.83 6.88 12.60
C GLU A 192 9.38 7.33 12.62
N LYS A 193 8.74 7.26 13.80
CA LYS A 193 7.31 7.53 13.93
C LYS A 193 6.99 9.00 13.68
N LEU A 194 7.91 9.91 14.00
CA LEU A 194 7.74 11.35 13.83
C LEU A 194 8.14 11.85 12.45
N ASN A 195 9.05 11.17 11.75
CA ASN A 195 9.45 11.53 10.39
C ASN A 195 8.22 11.67 9.47
N PRO A 196 8.01 12.86 8.85
CA PRO A 196 6.83 13.11 8.02
C PRO A 196 6.94 12.50 6.62
N ILE A 197 8.12 12.04 6.20
CA ILE A 197 8.33 11.40 4.90
C ILE A 197 7.98 9.92 5.04
N THR A 198 6.74 9.56 4.71
CA THR A 198 6.25 8.19 4.90
C THR A 198 6.09 7.41 3.60
N THR A 199 6.13 8.08 2.44
CA THR A 199 6.03 7.48 1.11
C THR A 199 7.32 7.75 0.35
N LEU A 200 7.93 6.72 -0.25
CA LEU A 200 9.31 6.74 -0.70
C LEU A 200 9.51 6.10 -2.08
N GLY A 201 10.59 6.52 -2.75
CA GLY A 201 11.15 5.84 -3.93
C GLY A 201 10.41 6.09 -5.25
N SER A 202 10.89 5.41 -6.30
CA SER A 202 10.43 5.54 -7.69
C SER A 202 8.96 5.20 -7.91
N MET A 203 8.37 4.41 -7.02
CA MET A 203 6.96 4.00 -7.08
C MET A 203 6.15 4.47 -5.87
N GLN A 204 6.69 5.39 -5.06
CA GLN A 204 5.96 6.07 -3.99
C GLN A 204 5.24 5.08 -3.05
N VAL A 205 6.01 4.21 -2.39
CA VAL A 205 5.47 3.19 -1.48
C VAL A 205 5.54 3.66 -0.04
N HIS A 206 4.47 3.43 0.71
CA HIS A 206 4.42 3.74 2.13
C HIS A 206 5.37 2.85 2.94
N ILE A 207 6.14 3.44 3.87
CA ILE A 207 7.16 2.73 4.64
C ILE A 207 6.60 1.58 5.49
N SER A 208 5.36 1.70 5.99
CA SER A 208 4.73 0.61 6.75
C SER A 208 4.53 -0.63 5.88
N TYR A 209 4.11 -0.45 4.63
CA TYR A 209 3.94 -1.54 3.68
C TYR A 209 5.28 -2.24 3.40
N ALA A 210 6.33 -1.45 3.15
CA ALA A 210 7.67 -1.98 2.94
C ALA A 210 8.22 -2.70 4.19
N LYS A 211 7.88 -2.22 5.40
CA LYS A 211 8.26 -2.84 6.68
C LYS A 211 7.60 -4.20 6.90
N GLU A 212 6.36 -4.36 6.45
CA GLU A 212 5.62 -5.62 6.52
C GLU A 212 6.10 -6.64 5.48
N HIS A 213 6.68 -6.17 4.37
CA HIS A 213 7.10 -7.00 3.23
C HIS A 213 8.61 -6.95 2.95
N LYS A 214 9.42 -6.77 4.01
CA LYS A 214 10.88 -6.60 3.89
C LYS A 214 11.51 -7.73 3.08
N ARG A 215 12.27 -7.35 2.05
CA ARG A 215 13.07 -8.30 1.25
C ARG A 215 14.42 -8.64 1.88
N GLN A 216 14.89 -7.81 2.82
CA GLN A 216 16.19 -7.93 3.47
C GLN A 216 16.07 -7.65 4.97
N SER A 217 16.92 -8.29 5.75
CA SER A 217 17.09 -7.95 7.17
C SER A 217 17.74 -6.59 7.30
N GLY A 218 17.38 -5.85 8.35
CA GLY A 218 17.92 -4.52 8.57
C GLY A 218 17.00 -3.64 9.40
N ASN A 219 17.58 -2.55 9.90
CA ASN A 219 16.86 -1.51 10.60
C ASN A 219 16.02 -0.66 9.61
N ILE A 220 15.23 0.27 10.15
CA ILE A 220 14.32 1.08 9.32
C ILE A 220 15.05 2.09 8.44
N ALA A 221 16.23 2.55 8.86
CA ALA A 221 17.06 3.46 8.10
C ALA A 221 17.62 2.77 6.84
N GLU A 222 18.09 1.52 6.97
CA GLU A 222 18.53 0.70 5.84
C GLU A 222 17.37 0.43 4.87
N LEU A 223 16.16 0.15 5.38
CA LEU A 223 14.96 -0.03 4.54
C LEU A 223 14.62 1.25 3.75
N ARG A 224 14.71 2.44 4.37
CA ARG A 224 14.50 3.72 3.68
C ARG A 224 15.53 3.94 2.58
N SER A 225 16.80 3.72 2.89
CA SER A 225 17.88 3.84 1.90
C SER A 225 17.68 2.88 0.74
N ASP A 226 17.23 1.64 0.99
CA ASP A 226 16.88 0.68 -0.06
C ASP A 226 15.73 1.19 -0.95
N LEU A 227 14.65 1.72 -0.36
CA LEU A 227 13.51 2.27 -1.09
C LEU A 227 13.88 3.41 -2.05
N TYR A 228 14.92 4.19 -1.74
CA TYR A 228 15.41 5.25 -2.63
C TYR A 228 16.31 4.75 -3.77
N THR A 229 16.74 3.47 -3.75
CA THR A 229 17.43 2.87 -4.89
C THR A 229 16.44 2.56 -6.00
N GLN A 230 16.93 2.47 -7.25
CA GLN A 230 16.10 2.05 -8.38
C GLN A 230 15.45 0.68 -8.11
N TYR A 231 16.25 -0.31 -7.73
CA TYR A 231 15.81 -1.67 -7.49
C TYR A 231 14.84 -1.75 -6.30
N GLY A 232 15.18 -1.14 -5.15
CA GLY A 232 14.33 -1.19 -3.96
C GLY A 232 13.00 -0.48 -4.16
N GLY A 233 13.00 0.71 -4.77
CA GLY A 233 11.78 1.43 -5.12
C GLY A 233 10.87 0.65 -6.06
N LEU A 234 11.44 0.00 -7.09
CA LEU A 234 10.71 -0.90 -7.98
C LEU A 234 10.19 -2.14 -7.23
N TYR A 235 11.01 -2.78 -6.39
CA TYR A 235 10.64 -4.03 -5.74
C TYR A 235 9.37 -3.86 -4.90
N TYR A 236 9.38 -2.88 -3.98
CA TYR A 236 8.23 -2.66 -3.11
C TYR A 236 7.01 -2.13 -3.88
N GLY A 237 7.23 -1.35 -4.95
CA GLY A 237 6.16 -0.83 -5.78
C GLY A 237 5.47 -1.92 -6.61
N ILE A 238 6.26 -2.77 -7.28
CA ILE A 238 5.78 -3.93 -8.02
C ILE A 238 5.09 -4.91 -7.08
N HIS A 239 5.70 -5.18 -5.91
CA HIS A 239 5.08 -6.04 -4.90
C HIS A 239 3.70 -5.51 -4.50
N ARG A 240 3.59 -4.22 -4.16
CA ARG A 240 2.31 -3.58 -3.80
C ARG A 240 1.30 -3.58 -4.93
N LEU A 241 1.74 -3.36 -6.16
CA LEU A 241 0.88 -3.28 -7.34
C LEU A 241 0.34 -4.66 -7.74
N MET A 242 1.21 -5.66 -7.75
CA MET A 242 0.93 -6.94 -8.40
C MET A 242 0.52 -8.02 -7.40
N MET A 243 1.13 -8.11 -6.22
CA MET A 243 1.07 -9.31 -5.38
C MET A 243 -0.25 -9.54 -4.63
N TYR A 244 -1.24 -8.65 -4.75
CA TYR A 244 -2.55 -8.88 -4.17
C TYR A 244 -3.57 -9.35 -5.23
N PRO A 245 -4.33 -10.41 -4.93
CA PRO A 245 -5.29 -10.94 -5.87
C PRO A 245 -6.55 -10.10 -5.97
N ALA A 246 -6.93 -9.69 -7.19
CA ALA A 246 -8.24 -9.08 -7.42
C ALA A 246 -8.70 -9.34 -8.85
N ASP A 247 -9.95 -9.76 -8.98
CA ASP A 247 -10.58 -10.16 -10.25
C ASP A 247 -11.14 -8.95 -11.01
N TYR A 248 -10.29 -7.94 -11.22
CA TYR A 248 -10.66 -6.76 -11.99
C TYR A 248 -10.69 -7.09 -13.49
N ASP A 249 -11.83 -6.80 -14.12
CA ASP A 249 -12.04 -6.89 -15.57
C ASP A 249 -11.14 -5.91 -16.35
N GLN A 250 -10.72 -4.83 -15.70
CA GLN A 250 -9.88 -3.79 -16.27
C GLN A 250 -8.70 -3.42 -15.35
N PRO A 251 -7.48 -3.28 -15.87
CA PRO A 251 -6.33 -2.76 -15.13
C PRO A 251 -6.57 -1.38 -14.49
N LEU A 252 -7.54 -0.62 -15.02
CA LEU A 252 -7.94 0.69 -14.50
C LEU A 252 -8.24 0.66 -12.99
N TYR A 253 -8.95 -0.36 -12.50
CA TYR A 253 -9.31 -0.48 -11.08
C TYR A 253 -8.10 -0.82 -10.22
N ARG A 254 -7.13 -1.58 -10.75
CA ARG A 254 -5.84 -1.78 -10.07
C ARG A 254 -5.02 -0.50 -9.98
N PHE A 255 -5.07 0.35 -11.01
CA PHE A 255 -4.42 1.67 -10.96
C PHE A 255 -5.09 2.59 -9.93
N ALA A 256 -6.42 2.52 -9.81
CA ALA A 256 -7.15 3.23 -8.77
C ALA A 256 -6.74 2.76 -7.37
N ASP A 257 -6.69 1.44 -7.15
CA ASP A 257 -6.24 0.85 -5.88
C ASP A 257 -4.80 1.19 -5.52
N TYR A 258 -3.92 1.34 -6.51
CA TYR A 258 -2.55 1.76 -6.24
C TYR A 258 -2.53 3.13 -5.53
N ASN A 259 -3.41 4.04 -5.94
CA ASN A 259 -3.54 5.36 -5.34
C ASN A 259 -4.41 5.41 -4.07
N SER A 260 -5.57 4.76 -4.09
CA SER A 260 -6.58 4.83 -3.02
C SER A 260 -6.44 3.75 -1.94
N GLY A 261 -5.59 2.75 -2.14
CA GLY A 261 -5.43 1.63 -1.22
C GLY A 261 -5.89 0.31 -1.82
N MET A 262 -5.28 -0.79 -1.39
CA MET A 262 -5.61 -2.13 -1.87
C MET A 262 -7.09 -2.45 -1.65
N TYR A 263 -7.75 -2.96 -2.69
CA TYR A 263 -9.19 -3.27 -2.74
C TYR A 263 -10.15 -2.08 -2.69
N SER A 264 -9.67 -0.83 -2.79
CA SER A 264 -10.54 0.35 -2.75
C SER A 264 -11.63 0.34 -3.82
N SER A 265 -11.34 -0.16 -5.02
CA SER A 265 -12.29 -0.23 -6.14
C SER A 265 -13.39 -1.27 -5.88
N ARG A 266 -13.04 -2.42 -5.29
CA ARG A 266 -14.00 -3.43 -4.82
C ARG A 266 -14.87 -2.89 -3.70
N ASN A 267 -14.25 -2.23 -2.73
CA ASN A 267 -14.94 -1.71 -1.56
C ASN A 267 -15.86 -0.53 -1.92
N ALA A 268 -15.48 0.31 -2.88
CA ALA A 268 -16.36 1.35 -3.43
C ALA A 268 -17.58 0.75 -4.13
N ALA A 269 -17.42 -0.35 -4.88
CA ALA A 269 -18.55 -1.06 -5.47
C ALA A 269 -19.48 -1.64 -4.40
N PHE A 270 -18.89 -2.19 -3.33
CA PHE A 270 -19.64 -2.65 -2.16
C PHE A 270 -20.40 -1.51 -1.46
N GLN A 271 -19.78 -0.34 -1.26
CA GLN A 271 -20.45 0.86 -0.73
C GLN A 271 -21.58 1.33 -1.65
N SER A 272 -21.38 1.30 -2.97
CA SER A 272 -22.42 1.69 -3.93
C SER A 272 -23.61 0.72 -3.92
N MET A 273 -23.38 -0.58 -3.78
CA MET A 273 -24.46 -1.54 -3.60
C MET A 273 -25.17 -1.34 -2.26
N LEU A 274 -24.45 -0.93 -1.20
CA LEU A 274 -25.05 -0.59 0.09
C LEU A 274 -25.88 0.71 0.02
N ASN A 275 -25.47 1.72 -0.74
CA ASN A 275 -26.25 2.95 -1.00
C ASN A 275 -27.60 2.64 -1.63
N ASP A 276 -27.69 1.69 -2.56
CA ASP A 276 -28.96 1.26 -3.16
C ASP A 276 -29.87 0.49 -2.15
N LEU A 277 -29.38 0.20 -0.94
CA LEU A 277 -30.08 -0.52 0.13
C LEU A 277 -30.39 0.33 1.37
N THR A 278 -29.85 1.55 1.43
CA THR A 278 -30.09 2.49 2.54
C THR A 278 -30.66 3.82 2.03
N GLU A 279 -31.13 4.65 2.95
CA GLU A 279 -31.58 6.03 2.68
C GLU A 279 -30.42 7.03 2.79
N SER A 280 -29.27 6.59 3.32
CA SER A 280 -28.05 7.39 3.46
C SER A 280 -27.24 7.43 2.16
N GLU A 281 -26.56 8.55 1.92
CA GLU A 281 -25.60 8.68 0.83
C GLU A 281 -24.18 8.45 1.39
N LEU A 282 -23.65 7.24 1.23
CA LEU A 282 -22.29 6.91 1.64
C LEU A 282 -21.27 7.44 0.64
N ASP A 283 -20.15 7.94 1.17
CA ASP A 283 -18.94 8.15 0.40
C ASP A 283 -18.48 6.83 -0.25
N LEU A 284 -18.12 6.90 -1.53
CA LEU A 284 -17.65 5.75 -2.32
C LEU A 284 -16.12 5.72 -2.36
N ASP A 285 -15.48 5.90 -1.21
CA ASP A 285 -14.03 6.05 -1.07
C ASP A 285 -13.26 4.71 -1.02
N GLY A 286 -13.95 3.61 -0.75
CA GLY A 286 -13.38 2.27 -0.60
C GLY A 286 -12.84 1.94 0.80
N ASP A 287 -13.00 2.84 1.78
CA ASP A 287 -12.68 2.62 3.19
C ASP A 287 -13.98 2.25 3.94
N LEU A 288 -14.13 0.97 4.30
CA LEU A 288 -15.31 0.50 5.04
C LEU A 288 -15.15 0.72 6.54
N LEU A 289 -13.96 1.08 7.01
CA LEU A 289 -13.59 1.38 8.39
C LEU A 289 -12.88 2.73 8.49
N LEU A 290 -12.92 3.31 9.70
CA LEU A 290 -12.15 4.52 10.00
C LEU A 290 -10.76 4.15 10.51
N TYR A 291 -9.74 4.82 9.97
CA TYR A 291 -8.35 4.59 10.34
C TYR A 291 -7.74 5.76 11.10
N ALA A 292 -6.82 5.45 12.01
CA ALA A 292 -5.93 6.42 12.63
C ALA A 292 -4.74 6.69 11.69
N LYS A 293 -4.00 7.78 11.93
CA LYS A 293 -2.86 8.17 11.08
C LYS A 293 -1.74 7.13 11.04
N ASP A 294 -1.70 6.19 11.99
CA ASP A 294 -0.75 5.07 12.03
C ASP A 294 -1.27 3.80 11.35
N GLY A 295 -2.43 3.87 10.68
CA GLY A 295 -3.06 2.74 10.00
C GLY A 295 -3.91 1.85 10.91
N GLY A 296 -4.01 2.14 12.20
CA GLY A 296 -4.85 1.38 13.12
C GLY A 296 -6.35 1.63 12.91
N VAL A 297 -7.19 0.59 12.96
CA VAL A 297 -8.65 0.73 12.91
C VAL A 297 -9.16 1.44 14.18
N ARG A 298 -9.88 2.56 14.00
CA ARG A 298 -10.47 3.36 15.09
C ARG A 298 -11.67 2.64 15.69
N ASN A 299 -11.91 2.83 16.99
CA ASN A 299 -13.08 2.27 17.68
C ASN A 299 -14.42 2.86 17.21
N ALA A 300 -14.41 4.10 16.70
CA ALA A 300 -15.58 4.71 16.08
C ALA A 300 -16.05 3.86 14.88
N LYS A 301 -17.37 3.78 14.69
CA LYS A 301 -17.95 3.11 13.52
C LYS A 301 -17.91 4.05 12.32
N SER A 302 -17.51 3.54 11.17
CA SER A 302 -17.64 4.23 9.88
C SER A 302 -19.12 4.38 9.51
N GLU A 303 -19.39 5.14 8.46
CA GLU A 303 -20.73 5.24 7.89
C GLU A 303 -21.18 3.89 7.34
N SER A 304 -20.32 3.21 6.56
CA SER A 304 -20.58 1.88 6.03
C SER A 304 -20.90 0.86 7.15
N GLU A 305 -20.17 0.88 8.27
CA GLU A 305 -20.47 -0.03 9.40
C GLU A 305 -21.84 0.27 10.04
N ARG A 306 -22.20 1.55 10.20
CA ARG A 306 -23.51 1.95 10.74
C ARG A 306 -24.65 1.51 9.82
N GLU A 307 -24.52 1.77 8.52
CA GLU A 307 -25.54 1.44 7.53
C GLU A 307 -25.70 -0.07 7.34
N LEU A 308 -24.60 -0.85 7.38
CA LEU A 308 -24.69 -2.31 7.36
C LEU A 308 -25.50 -2.85 8.53
N ILE A 309 -25.28 -2.33 9.74
CA ILE A 309 -26.05 -2.74 10.93
C ILE A 309 -27.54 -2.40 10.75
N ALA A 310 -27.85 -1.20 10.25
CA ALA A 310 -29.22 -0.75 10.04
C ALA A 310 -29.95 -1.56 8.96
N VAL A 311 -29.33 -1.75 7.79
CA VAL A 311 -29.87 -2.54 6.67
C VAL A 311 -30.09 -3.99 7.10
N PHE A 312 -29.12 -4.61 7.78
CA PHE A 312 -29.27 -6.01 8.19
C PHE A 312 -30.38 -6.20 9.23
N ALA A 313 -30.55 -5.25 10.16
CA ALA A 313 -31.67 -5.26 11.09
C ALA A 313 -33.02 -5.09 10.36
N LYS A 314 -33.13 -4.13 9.43
CA LYS A 314 -34.34 -3.87 8.64
C LYS A 314 -34.78 -5.08 7.81
N HIS A 315 -33.82 -5.84 7.28
CA HIS A 315 -34.07 -6.99 6.40
C HIS A 315 -33.95 -8.36 7.08
N ASN A 316 -33.89 -8.41 8.42
CA ASN A 316 -33.78 -9.64 9.21
C ASN A 316 -32.60 -10.55 8.77
N ILE A 317 -31.46 -9.96 8.41
CA ILE A 317 -30.25 -10.67 8.05
C ILE A 317 -29.49 -11.06 9.32
N LEU A 318 -29.25 -12.36 9.51
CA LEU A 318 -28.65 -12.93 10.72
C LEU A 318 -27.11 -12.79 10.77
N VAL A 319 -26.59 -11.57 10.59
CA VAL A 319 -25.18 -11.24 10.77
C VAL A 319 -25.07 -10.17 11.85
N THR A 320 -24.49 -10.53 13.00
CA THR A 320 -24.44 -9.63 14.17
C THR A 320 -23.53 -8.41 13.94
N PRO A 321 -23.74 -7.28 14.64
CA PRO A 321 -22.84 -6.13 14.56
C PRO A 321 -21.37 -6.46 14.84
N ARG A 322 -21.11 -7.41 15.76
CA ARG A 322 -19.76 -7.90 16.06
C ARG A 322 -19.17 -8.64 14.86
N GLN A 323 -19.96 -9.46 14.18
CA GLN A 323 -19.55 -10.18 12.98
C GLN A 323 -19.32 -9.21 11.82
N ILE A 324 -20.21 -8.23 11.59
CA ILE A 324 -20.01 -7.16 10.60
C ILE A 324 -18.66 -6.50 10.79
N ARG A 325 -18.35 -6.02 12.00
CA ARG A 325 -17.06 -5.37 12.26
C ARG A 325 -15.88 -6.31 12.10
N ALA A 326 -16.01 -7.59 12.45
CA ALA A 326 -14.94 -8.58 12.25
C ALA A 326 -14.69 -8.86 10.76
N ASP A 327 -15.73 -8.83 9.94
CA ASP A 327 -15.63 -9.01 8.49
C ASP A 327 -15.09 -7.74 7.80
N LEU A 328 -15.55 -6.55 8.19
CA LEU A 328 -15.01 -5.28 7.68
C LEU A 328 -13.51 -5.11 7.96
N LYS A 329 -12.98 -5.66 9.06
CA LYS A 329 -11.52 -5.65 9.33
C LYS A 329 -10.69 -6.37 8.26
N LYS A 330 -11.33 -7.18 7.40
CA LYS A 330 -10.71 -7.88 6.29
C LYS A 330 -10.76 -7.07 5.00
N GLU A 331 -11.29 -5.83 4.99
CA GLU A 331 -11.55 -5.04 3.77
C GLU A 331 -10.35 -4.84 2.84
N LYS A 332 -9.12 -4.95 3.37
CA LYS A 332 -7.86 -4.86 2.62
C LYS A 332 -7.31 -6.23 2.19
N GLU A 333 -8.10 -7.28 2.32
CA GLU A 333 -7.76 -8.67 1.99
C GLU A 333 -8.76 -9.26 0.99
N LYS A 334 -8.32 -10.27 0.22
CA LYS A 334 -9.18 -11.05 -0.70
C LYS A 334 -10.38 -11.64 0.04
N LYS A 335 -10.12 -12.31 1.16
CA LYS A 335 -11.10 -13.04 1.98
C LYS A 335 -12.29 -12.20 2.50
N PHE A 336 -12.29 -10.88 2.33
CA PHE A 336 -13.46 -10.05 2.61
C PHE A 336 -14.65 -10.44 1.74
N GLU A 337 -14.43 -10.76 0.46
CA GLU A 337 -15.52 -11.11 -0.45
C GLU A 337 -16.21 -12.44 -0.12
N ASP A 338 -15.53 -13.30 0.65
CA ASP A 338 -16.08 -14.55 1.16
C ASP A 338 -16.87 -14.39 2.47
N THR A 339 -16.92 -13.18 3.02
CA THR A 339 -17.56 -12.94 4.33
C THR A 339 -19.08 -12.98 4.25
N ALA A 340 -19.71 -13.34 5.37
CA ALA A 340 -21.16 -13.30 5.49
C ALA A 340 -21.72 -11.89 5.22
N THR A 341 -21.01 -10.84 5.67
CA THR A 341 -21.38 -9.45 5.38
C THR A 341 -21.33 -9.14 3.89
N TYR A 342 -20.25 -9.49 3.18
CA TYR A 342 -20.13 -9.22 1.75
C TYR A 342 -21.22 -9.92 0.94
N LEU A 343 -21.36 -11.23 1.15
CA LEU A 343 -22.34 -12.08 0.46
C LEU A 343 -23.78 -11.66 0.74
N ALA A 344 -24.08 -11.19 1.96
CA ALA A 344 -25.42 -10.73 2.31
C ALA A 344 -25.79 -9.42 1.59
N VAL A 345 -24.86 -8.46 1.48
CA VAL A 345 -25.11 -7.22 0.73
C VAL A 345 -25.33 -7.50 -0.75
N THR A 346 -24.45 -8.28 -1.40
CA THR A 346 -24.58 -8.57 -2.83
C THR A 346 -25.88 -9.31 -3.15
N LYS A 347 -26.27 -10.27 -2.30
CA LYS A 347 -27.55 -10.97 -2.43
C LYS A 347 -28.75 -10.04 -2.22
N LEU A 348 -28.72 -9.20 -1.19
CA LEU A 348 -29.80 -8.27 -0.89
C LEU A 348 -29.94 -7.20 -1.99
N TYR A 349 -28.83 -6.68 -2.48
CA TYR A 349 -28.76 -5.74 -3.61
C TYR A 349 -29.47 -6.30 -4.84
N LYS A 350 -29.11 -7.53 -5.24
CA LYS A 350 -29.75 -8.20 -6.37
C LYS A 350 -31.25 -8.41 -6.16
N ALA A 351 -31.64 -8.81 -4.96
CA ALA A 351 -33.04 -9.07 -4.63
C ALA A 351 -33.91 -7.80 -4.65
N GLN A 352 -33.39 -6.65 -4.21
CA GLN A 352 -34.16 -5.40 -4.15
C GLN A 352 -34.13 -4.59 -5.44
N THR A 353 -33.00 -4.57 -6.14
CA THR A 353 -32.82 -3.72 -7.33
C THR A 353 -33.06 -4.46 -8.64
N GLY A 354 -32.99 -5.80 -8.63
CA GLY A 354 -32.99 -6.62 -9.85
C GLY A 354 -31.71 -6.51 -10.69
N LYS A 355 -30.72 -5.72 -10.25
CA LYS A 355 -29.43 -5.55 -10.95
C LYS A 355 -28.43 -6.63 -10.51
N GLU A 356 -27.55 -7.04 -11.41
CA GLU A 356 -26.44 -7.93 -11.04
C GLU A 356 -25.40 -7.18 -10.19
N PRO A 357 -24.88 -7.79 -9.10
CA PRO A 357 -23.76 -7.24 -8.36
C PRO A 357 -22.53 -7.03 -9.26
N PHE A 358 -21.82 -5.93 -9.07
CA PHE A 358 -20.59 -5.62 -9.81
C PHE A 358 -19.40 -5.61 -8.86
N TYR A 359 -18.25 -6.08 -9.33
CA TYR A 359 -17.10 -6.33 -8.48
C TYR A 359 -16.26 -5.08 -8.19
N ALA A 360 -16.21 -4.11 -9.11
CA ALA A 360 -15.35 -2.96 -8.97
C ALA A 360 -15.94 -1.70 -9.59
N MET A 361 -15.61 -0.55 -9.01
CA MET A 361 -15.86 0.76 -9.59
C MET A 361 -14.74 1.74 -9.21
N MET A 362 -14.73 2.92 -9.82
CA MET A 362 -13.75 3.95 -9.49
C MET A 362 -14.06 4.55 -8.11
N PRO A 363 -13.16 4.46 -7.12
CA PRO A 363 -13.36 5.09 -5.82
C PRO A 363 -13.26 6.61 -5.94
N GLN A 364 -13.99 7.31 -5.08
CA GLN A 364 -14.12 8.76 -5.06
C GLN A 364 -13.24 9.39 -3.98
N VAL A 365 -11.91 9.17 -4.06
CA VAL A 365 -10.96 9.73 -3.10
C VAL A 365 -10.35 11.03 -3.64
N VAL A 366 -10.35 12.07 -2.81
CA VAL A 366 -9.62 13.31 -3.06
C VAL A 366 -8.15 13.11 -2.69
N ILE A 367 -7.26 13.46 -3.61
CA ILE A 367 -5.82 13.42 -3.42
C ILE A 367 -5.35 14.85 -3.12
N SER A 368 -4.97 15.08 -1.87
CA SER A 368 -4.47 16.37 -1.39
C SER A 368 -3.11 16.22 -0.73
N GLY A 369 -2.29 17.25 -0.77
CA GLY A 369 -1.02 17.23 -0.08
C GLY A 369 -0.19 18.51 -0.29
N PRO A 370 0.75 18.79 0.62
CA PRO A 370 1.54 20.04 0.59
C PRO A 370 2.45 20.14 -0.65
N LYS A 371 2.73 19.01 -1.30
CA LYS A 371 3.56 18.92 -2.50
C LYS A 371 2.77 19.26 -3.78
N LEU A 372 1.45 19.13 -3.75
CA LEU A 372 0.58 19.30 -4.91
C LEU A 372 0.19 20.77 -5.13
N SER A 373 0.00 21.17 -6.39
CA SER A 373 -0.42 22.53 -6.73
C SER A 373 -1.93 22.76 -6.55
N ARG A 374 -2.70 21.69 -6.50
CA ARG A 374 -4.15 21.65 -6.28
C ARG A 374 -4.55 20.23 -5.89
N ASP A 375 -5.80 20.09 -5.49
CA ASP A 375 -6.39 18.77 -5.26
C ASP A 375 -6.62 18.02 -6.58
N TYR A 376 -6.38 16.72 -6.52
CA TYR A 376 -6.68 15.75 -7.57
C TYR A 376 -7.64 14.69 -7.02
N ASN A 377 -7.94 13.66 -7.80
CA ASN A 377 -8.74 12.53 -7.33
C ASN A 377 -8.25 11.23 -7.98
N THR A 378 -8.70 10.09 -7.44
CA THR A 378 -8.29 8.77 -7.93
C THR A 378 -8.59 8.57 -9.41
N ASN A 379 -9.71 9.10 -9.90
CA ASN A 379 -10.04 9.03 -11.32
C ASN A 379 -8.97 9.72 -12.19
N TRP A 380 -8.48 10.90 -11.78
CA TRP A 380 -7.37 11.57 -12.47
C TRP A 380 -6.13 10.68 -12.50
N PHE A 381 -5.75 10.09 -11.37
CA PHE A 381 -4.57 9.22 -11.30
C PHE A 381 -4.74 7.99 -12.19
N ALA A 382 -5.80 7.22 -11.98
CA ALA A 382 -6.04 5.94 -12.66
C ALA A 382 -6.17 6.11 -14.17
N THR A 383 -6.85 7.17 -14.65
CA THR A 383 -6.98 7.44 -16.09
C THR A 383 -5.65 7.86 -16.73
N ARG A 384 -4.79 8.59 -16.01
CA ARG A 384 -3.43 8.94 -16.48
C ARG A 384 -2.54 7.70 -16.59
N VAL A 385 -2.55 6.83 -15.57
CA VAL A 385 -1.85 5.54 -15.63
C VAL A 385 -2.38 4.70 -16.79
N ASN A 386 -3.71 4.61 -16.95
CA ASN A 386 -4.33 3.86 -18.04
C ASN A 386 -3.93 4.38 -19.43
N GLY A 387 -3.75 5.70 -19.59
CA GLY A 387 -3.19 6.28 -20.81
C GLY A 387 -1.79 5.75 -21.12
N ARG A 388 -0.89 5.75 -20.11
CA ARG A 388 0.48 5.21 -20.23
C ARG A 388 0.48 3.71 -20.51
N TYR A 389 -0.39 2.96 -19.83
CA TYR A 389 -0.62 1.53 -20.07
C TYR A 389 -1.02 1.26 -21.52
N LYS A 390 -2.02 1.98 -22.05
CA LYS A 390 -2.46 1.83 -23.45
C LYS A 390 -1.36 2.15 -24.45
N THR A 391 -0.57 3.21 -24.20
CA THR A 391 0.61 3.53 -25.03
C THR A 391 1.65 2.42 -24.99
N CYS A 392 1.91 1.85 -23.81
CA CYS A 392 2.81 0.70 -23.67
C CYS A 392 2.27 -0.52 -24.45
N MET A 393 0.99 -0.87 -24.29
CA MET A 393 0.36 -1.98 -24.98
C MET A 393 0.38 -1.81 -26.51
N GLN A 394 0.23 -0.58 -27.01
CA GLN A 394 0.38 -0.29 -28.45
C GLN A 394 1.77 -0.61 -28.97
N LYS A 395 2.84 -0.31 -28.21
CA LYS A 395 4.20 -0.75 -28.56
C LYS A 395 4.34 -2.26 -28.46
N ALA A 396 3.77 -2.87 -27.43
CA ALA A 396 3.87 -4.29 -27.15
C ALA A 396 3.28 -5.16 -28.28
N LYS A 397 2.28 -4.68 -29.03
CA LYS A 397 1.75 -5.35 -30.22
C LYS A 397 2.83 -5.70 -31.26
N ASN A 398 3.86 -4.86 -31.37
CA ASN A 398 4.94 -5.02 -32.35
C ASN A 398 6.14 -5.81 -31.80
N ILE A 399 6.12 -6.19 -30.52
CA ILE A 399 7.15 -7.00 -29.91
C ILE A 399 6.88 -8.47 -30.24
N LYS A 400 7.80 -9.08 -30.98
CA LYS A 400 7.86 -10.52 -31.22
C LYS A 400 8.42 -11.19 -29.96
N ILE A 401 7.76 -12.26 -29.52
CA ILE A 401 8.19 -13.13 -28.43
C ILE A 401 8.67 -14.44 -29.05
#